data_AF-A0A434FID5-F1
#
_entry.id   AF-A0A434FID5-F1
#
_cell.length_a   1.000
_cell.length_b   1.000
_cell.length_c   1.000
_cell.angle_alpha   90.00
_cell.angle_beta   90.00
_cell.angle_gamma   90.00
#
_symmetry.space_group_name_H-M   'P 1'
#
loop_
_entity.id
_entity.type
_entity.pdbx_description
1 polymer ?
#
loop_
_entity_poly.entity_id
_entity_poly.type
_entity_poly.pdbx_seq_one_letter_code
_entity_poly.pdbx_strand_id
1 'polypeptide(L)'
;MRTLWLSLLLSAAFAAVSSQSLAGETRAAQILDRFEHANQWRDHVMIAAHRAGSMQAGKTLYAENSLAAVEGSIAIGAEIVEVDVRRAKDGAFVIMHDSWLDRTTTCKGEVVKYTLAELQKCRLVIEGTGAVTNETVSTLREMLLTTRDRILI
;
A
#
# COMPACT_ATOMS: atom_id res chain seq x y z
N MET A 1 -29.21 -45.72 60.51
CA MET A 1 -30.20 -44.67 60.21
C MET A 1 -29.70 -43.84 59.04
N ARG A 2 -30.47 -43.84 57.94
CA ARG A 2 -30.71 -42.76 56.96
C ARG A 2 -29.50 -42.12 56.24
N THR A 3 -29.37 -42.39 54.93
CA THR A 3 -29.56 -41.44 53.78
C THR A 3 -28.29 -40.65 53.42
N LEU A 4 -27.87 -40.34 52.18
CA LEU A 4 -28.53 -40.25 50.87
C LEU A 4 -27.55 -40.64 49.73
N TRP A 5 -28.16 -40.89 48.58
CA TRP A 5 -27.58 -40.87 47.24
C TRP A 5 -27.11 -39.46 46.85
N LEU A 6 -26.03 -39.34 46.07
CA LEU A 6 -26.07 -38.63 44.78
C LEU A 6 -24.76 -38.85 43.99
N SER A 7 -24.92 -39.52 42.86
CA SER A 7 -24.00 -39.62 41.74
C SER A 7 -23.55 -38.25 41.23
N LEU A 8 -22.26 -37.93 41.37
CA LEU A 8 -21.66 -36.81 40.66
C LEU A 8 -21.09 -37.34 39.33
N LEU A 9 -21.93 -37.32 38.30
CA LEU A 9 -21.50 -37.42 36.91
C LEU A 9 -20.58 -36.22 36.64
N LEU A 10 -19.27 -36.48 36.61
CA LEU A 10 -18.28 -35.52 36.16
C LEU A 10 -18.49 -35.36 34.64
N SER A 11 -19.37 -34.44 34.25
CA SER A 11 -19.50 -34.03 32.86
C SER A 11 -18.22 -33.32 32.46
N ALA A 12 -17.29 -34.07 31.87
CA ALA A 12 -16.16 -33.55 31.13
C ALA A 12 -16.71 -32.85 29.87
N ALA A 13 -17.13 -31.60 30.03
CA ALA A 13 -17.31 -30.70 28.90
C ALA A 13 -15.91 -30.41 28.35
N PHE A 14 -15.47 -31.23 27.40
CA PHE A 14 -14.41 -30.82 26.47
C PHE A 14 -14.96 -29.61 25.71
N ALA A 15 -14.69 -28.42 26.23
CA ALA A 15 -14.71 -27.22 25.42
C ALA A 15 -13.60 -27.42 24.40
N ALA A 16 -13.97 -27.93 23.22
CA ALA A 16 -13.17 -27.75 22.03
C ALA A 16 -13.12 -26.23 21.83
N VAL A 17 -12.13 -25.58 22.44
CA VAL A 17 -11.68 -24.26 22.00
C VAL A 17 -11.14 -24.53 20.61
N SER A 18 -12.02 -24.44 19.63
CA SER A 18 -11.63 -24.22 18.25
C SER A 18 -10.88 -22.90 18.28
N SER A 19 -9.56 -22.98 18.43
CA SER A 19 -8.65 -21.91 18.05
C SER A 19 -8.86 -21.74 16.55
N GLN A 20 -9.89 -20.98 16.18
CA GLN A 20 -9.87 -20.29 14.91
C GLN A 20 -8.61 -19.46 15.00
N SER A 21 -7.58 -19.91 14.29
CA SER A 21 -6.54 -19.02 13.82
C SER A 21 -7.27 -17.97 13.00
N LEU A 22 -7.74 -16.91 13.66
CA LEU A 22 -8.07 -15.67 13.01
C LEU A 22 -6.74 -15.24 12.42
N ALA A 23 -6.56 -15.43 11.11
CA ALA A 23 -5.50 -14.75 10.40
C ALA A 23 -5.53 -13.29 10.88
N GLY A 24 -4.43 -12.83 11.48
CA GLY A 24 -4.40 -11.52 12.13
C GLY A 24 -4.92 -10.45 11.19
N GLU A 25 -5.73 -9.53 11.72
CA GLU A 25 -6.28 -8.42 10.95
C GLU A 25 -5.15 -7.69 10.21
N THR A 26 -5.33 -7.48 8.90
CA THR A 26 -4.27 -6.91 8.07
C THR A 26 -4.03 -5.46 8.47
N ARG A 27 -2.84 -4.93 8.18
CA ARG A 27 -2.54 -3.51 8.46
C ARG A 27 -3.52 -2.61 7.73
N ALA A 28 -3.85 -2.94 6.47
CA ALA A 28 -4.85 -2.19 5.70
C ALA A 28 -6.25 -2.22 6.34
N ALA A 29 -6.69 -3.36 6.90
CA ALA A 29 -7.98 -3.44 7.57
C ALA A 29 -8.05 -2.55 8.83
N GLN A 30 -6.98 -2.53 9.63
CA GLN A 30 -6.88 -1.62 10.79
C GLN A 30 -6.88 -0.14 10.39
N ILE A 31 -6.24 0.19 9.27
CA ILE A 31 -6.25 1.55 8.73
C ILE A 31 -7.65 1.91 8.22
N LEU A 32 -8.32 0.99 7.53
CA LEU A 32 -9.67 1.17 7.03
C LEU A 32 -10.67 1.39 8.16
N ASP A 33 -10.56 0.64 9.27
CA ASP A 33 -11.38 0.88 10.46
C ASP A 33 -11.23 2.32 10.97
N ARG A 34 -9.99 2.82 11.07
CA ARG A 34 -9.75 4.23 11.46
C ARG A 34 -10.37 5.22 10.48
N PHE A 35 -10.24 4.95 9.20
CA PHE A 35 -10.78 5.80 8.13
C PHE A 35 -12.31 5.87 8.17
N GLU A 36 -12.98 4.74 8.32
CA GLU A 36 -14.45 4.64 8.34
C GLU A 36 -15.06 5.10 9.68
N HIS A 37 -14.32 5.00 10.78
CA HIS A 37 -14.77 5.33 12.13
C HIS A 37 -14.06 6.55 12.74
N ALA A 38 -13.75 7.57 11.94
CA ALA A 38 -12.95 8.73 12.36
C ALA A 38 -13.39 9.41 13.68
N ASN A 39 -14.69 9.45 14.01
CA ASN A 39 -15.19 10.01 15.27
C ASN A 39 -14.74 9.22 16.52
N GLN A 40 -14.49 7.92 16.38
CA GLN A 40 -13.97 7.05 17.43
C GLN A 40 -12.44 7.24 17.58
N TRP A 41 -11.79 7.63 16.50
CA TRP A 41 -10.34 7.82 16.38
C TRP A 41 -9.93 9.29 16.29
N ARG A 42 -10.68 10.17 16.95
CA ARG A 42 -10.54 11.63 16.84
C ARG A 42 -9.21 12.21 17.34
N ASP A 43 -8.46 11.45 18.13
CA ASP A 43 -7.10 11.82 18.58
C ASP A 43 -5.99 11.24 17.68
N HIS A 44 -6.35 10.55 16.60
CA HIS A 44 -5.43 9.95 15.63
C HIS A 44 -5.42 10.75 14.32
N VAL A 45 -4.24 11.17 13.88
CA VAL A 45 -4.05 11.86 12.59
C VAL A 45 -3.51 10.87 11.58
N MET A 46 -4.28 10.65 10.51
CA MET A 46 -3.85 9.78 9.41
C MET A 46 -2.93 10.53 8.44
N ILE A 47 -1.89 9.85 7.98
CA ILE A 47 -0.92 10.41 7.02
C ILE A 47 -1.10 9.75 5.65
N ALA A 48 -1.34 10.59 4.64
CA ALA A 48 -1.32 10.22 3.24
C ALA A 48 -0.01 10.68 2.57
N ALA A 49 0.78 9.73 2.09
CA ALA A 49 2.00 9.98 1.35
C ALA A 49 1.68 10.31 -0.11
N HIS A 50 1.71 11.61 -0.44
CA HIS A 50 1.50 12.12 -1.79
C HIS A 50 2.51 11.52 -2.78
N ARG A 51 2.02 10.95 -3.89
CA ARG A 51 2.75 10.21 -4.92
C ARG A 51 3.60 9.07 -4.38
N ALA A 52 3.15 8.43 -3.30
CA ALA A 52 3.89 7.47 -2.50
C ALA A 52 5.25 7.99 -1.99
N GLY A 53 5.50 9.30 -2.02
CA GLY A 53 6.80 9.87 -1.76
C GLY A 53 7.16 9.92 -0.27
N SER A 54 8.45 9.99 0.01
CA SER A 54 8.96 10.38 1.33
C SER A 54 10.16 11.31 1.21
N MET A 55 10.30 12.17 2.21
CA MET A 55 11.42 13.10 2.34
C MET A 55 12.16 12.84 3.64
N GLN A 56 13.49 12.91 3.59
CA GLN A 56 14.33 12.90 4.78
C GLN A 56 15.32 14.05 4.71
N ALA A 57 15.36 14.86 5.78
CA ALA A 57 16.20 16.05 5.85
C ALA A 57 16.07 16.98 4.62
N GLY A 58 14.83 17.17 4.14
CA GLY A 58 14.52 18.04 3.00
C GLY A 58 14.89 17.45 1.63
N LYS A 59 15.27 16.17 1.55
CA LYS A 59 15.62 15.50 0.29
C LYS A 59 14.64 14.40 -0.04
N THR A 60 14.24 14.32 -1.31
CA THR A 60 13.47 13.22 -1.89
C THR A 60 14.34 11.96 -1.90
N LEU A 61 13.83 10.87 -1.30
CA LEU A 61 14.59 9.62 -1.16
C LEU A 61 14.37 8.65 -2.32
N TYR A 62 13.16 8.64 -2.87
CA TYR A 62 12.71 7.69 -3.89
C TYR A 62 12.17 8.45 -5.09
N ALA A 63 12.15 7.83 -6.26
CA ALA A 63 11.40 8.39 -7.37
C ALA A 63 9.91 8.44 -6.98
N GLU A 64 9.22 9.53 -7.28
CA GLU A 64 7.77 9.60 -7.05
C GLU A 64 7.06 8.48 -7.81
N ASN A 65 5.89 8.05 -7.33
CA ASN A 65 5.05 7.08 -8.04
C ASN A 65 5.79 5.74 -8.32
N SER A 66 6.74 5.35 -7.46
CA SER A 66 7.53 4.12 -7.56
C SER A 66 7.17 3.11 -6.46
N LEU A 67 7.49 1.83 -6.69
CA LEU A 67 7.26 0.78 -5.69
C LEU A 67 8.20 0.98 -4.49
N ALA A 68 9.44 1.40 -4.72
CA ALA A 68 10.35 1.74 -3.62
C ALA A 68 9.82 2.89 -2.75
N ALA A 69 9.14 3.87 -3.36
CA ALA A 69 8.50 4.95 -2.64
C ALA A 69 7.37 4.43 -1.74
N VAL A 70 6.50 3.54 -2.27
CA VAL A 70 5.47 2.83 -1.48
C VAL A 70 6.08 2.09 -0.30
N GLU A 71 7.14 1.31 -0.51
CA GLU A 71 7.85 0.60 0.56
C GLU A 71 8.41 1.56 1.61
N GLY A 72 8.97 2.68 1.17
CA GLY A 72 9.43 3.76 2.04
C GLY A 72 8.31 4.37 2.89
N SER A 73 7.15 4.67 2.28
CA SER A 73 5.97 5.20 2.97
C SER A 73 5.44 4.22 4.02
N ILE A 74 5.37 2.93 3.69
CA ILE A 74 4.97 1.88 4.64
C ILE A 74 5.94 1.83 5.82
N ALA A 75 7.25 1.87 5.55
CA ALA A 75 8.30 1.78 6.57
C ALA A 75 8.28 2.94 7.57
N ILE A 76 7.91 4.15 7.14
CA ILE A 76 7.78 5.32 8.01
C ILE A 76 6.41 5.43 8.70
N GLY A 77 5.51 4.48 8.45
CA GLY A 77 4.21 4.39 9.12
C GLY A 77 3.07 5.14 8.43
N ALA A 78 3.24 5.60 7.19
CA ALA A 78 2.13 6.21 6.43
C ALA A 78 0.98 5.22 6.26
N GLU A 79 -0.25 5.71 6.30
CA GLU A 79 -1.46 4.90 6.31
C GLU A 79 -2.14 4.86 4.94
N ILE A 80 -1.89 5.89 4.13
CA ILE A 80 -2.38 6.01 2.77
C ILE A 80 -1.19 6.37 1.89
N VAL A 81 -1.10 5.79 0.70
CA VAL A 81 -0.29 6.34 -0.39
C VAL A 81 -1.23 6.88 -1.44
N GLU A 82 -0.98 8.09 -1.91
CA GLU A 82 -1.68 8.61 -3.09
C GLU A 82 -0.80 8.34 -4.32
N VAL A 83 -1.43 7.99 -5.44
CA VAL A 83 -0.73 7.72 -6.70
C VAL A 83 -1.49 8.32 -7.88
N ASP A 84 -0.74 8.68 -8.93
CA ASP A 84 -1.31 9.30 -10.12
C ASP A 84 -1.48 8.31 -11.26
N VAL A 85 -2.66 8.25 -11.87
CA VAL A 85 -2.95 7.31 -12.96
C VAL A 85 -3.02 8.01 -14.32
N ARG A 86 -2.36 7.43 -15.32
CA ARG A 86 -2.46 7.80 -16.74
C ARG A 86 -2.75 6.58 -17.61
N ARG A 87 -3.19 6.84 -18.84
CA ARG A 87 -3.46 5.82 -19.85
C ARG A 87 -2.39 5.83 -20.92
N ALA A 88 -1.78 4.67 -21.18
CA ALA A 88 -0.83 4.43 -22.26
C ALA A 88 -1.55 4.32 -23.63
N LYS A 89 -0.77 4.32 -24.71
CA LYS A 89 -1.26 4.22 -26.11
C LYS A 89 -2.13 3.00 -26.38
N ASP A 90 -1.74 1.85 -25.81
CA ASP A 90 -2.44 0.57 -25.92
C ASP A 90 -3.58 0.41 -24.88
N GLY A 91 -3.83 1.47 -24.11
CA GLY A 91 -4.93 1.55 -23.16
C GLY A 91 -4.61 1.06 -21.75
N ALA A 92 -3.39 0.60 -21.47
CA ALA A 92 -2.97 0.19 -20.13
C ALA A 92 -2.97 1.39 -19.15
N PHE A 93 -3.32 1.13 -17.89
CA PHE A 93 -3.19 2.12 -16.81
C PHE A 93 -1.82 2.04 -16.16
N VAL A 94 -1.11 3.17 -16.19
CA VAL A 94 0.24 3.34 -15.66
C VAL A 94 0.27 4.44 -14.60
N ILE A 95 1.31 4.42 -13.79
CA ILE A 95 1.44 5.30 -12.63
C ILE A 95 2.43 6.40 -12.97
N MET A 96 1.89 7.61 -13.15
CA MET A 96 2.59 8.79 -13.63
C MET A 96 1.76 10.05 -13.39
N HIS A 97 2.34 11.07 -12.76
CA HIS A 97 1.66 12.35 -12.56
C HIS A 97 1.53 13.14 -13.87
N ASP A 98 2.68 13.45 -14.47
CA ASP A 98 2.77 14.33 -15.63
C ASP A 98 2.19 13.66 -16.89
N SER A 99 1.69 14.44 -17.83
CA SER A 99 1.34 13.91 -19.16
C SER A 99 2.58 13.62 -20.02
N TRP A 100 3.75 14.16 -19.65
CA TRP A 100 5.04 13.99 -20.32
C TRP A 100 6.02 13.21 -19.42
N LEU A 101 6.87 12.40 -20.05
CA LEU A 101 7.84 11.51 -19.39
C LEU A 101 9.09 12.25 -18.88
N ASP A 102 9.26 13.51 -19.28
CA ASP A 102 10.55 14.20 -19.28
C ASP A 102 11.15 14.48 -17.91
N ARG A 103 10.32 14.76 -16.91
CA ARG A 103 10.75 15.17 -15.57
C ARG A 103 11.20 14.00 -14.70
N THR A 104 10.44 12.91 -14.74
CA THR A 104 10.55 11.81 -13.77
C THR A 104 11.08 10.52 -14.39
N THR A 105 11.44 10.54 -15.69
CA THR A 105 11.97 9.35 -16.36
C THR A 105 13.13 9.67 -17.30
N THR A 106 13.82 8.61 -17.76
CA THR A 106 14.84 8.70 -18.81
C THR A 106 14.27 8.84 -20.23
N CYS A 107 12.95 8.72 -20.40
CA CYS A 107 12.27 8.89 -21.69
C CYS A 107 11.79 10.33 -21.87
N LYS A 108 11.32 10.66 -23.09
CA LYS A 108 10.84 11.99 -23.46
C LYS A 108 9.53 11.90 -24.25
N GLY A 109 8.69 12.92 -24.14
CA GLY A 109 7.41 13.00 -24.84
C GLY A 109 6.22 12.51 -24.02
N GLU A 110 5.04 12.55 -24.64
CA GLU A 110 3.77 12.28 -23.97
C GLU A 110 3.53 10.79 -23.69
N VAL A 111 3.08 10.46 -22.48
CA VAL A 111 2.76 9.09 -22.04
C VAL A 111 1.78 8.39 -22.99
N VAL A 112 0.77 9.12 -23.50
CA VAL A 112 -0.27 8.59 -24.39
C VAL A 112 0.26 8.13 -25.75
N LYS A 113 1.51 8.46 -26.11
CA LYS A 113 2.16 8.03 -27.35
C LYS A 113 2.96 6.74 -27.21
N TYR A 114 3.12 6.21 -26.00
CA TYR A 114 3.88 5.00 -25.70
C TYR A 114 2.95 3.85 -25.30
N THR A 115 3.24 2.64 -25.77
CA THR A 115 2.64 1.39 -25.26
C THR A 115 3.23 1.04 -23.88
N LEU A 116 2.57 0.17 -23.12
CA LEU A 116 3.09 -0.28 -21.83
C LEU A 116 4.50 -0.88 -21.97
N ALA A 117 4.71 -1.70 -23.00
CA ALA A 117 6.01 -2.35 -23.24
C ALA A 117 7.14 -1.34 -23.54
N GLU A 118 6.82 -0.17 -24.10
CA GLU A 118 7.80 0.91 -24.31
C GLU A 118 8.01 1.71 -23.02
N LEU A 119 6.95 1.99 -22.25
CA LEU A 119 7.03 2.64 -20.94
C LEU A 119 7.86 1.83 -19.93
N GLN A 120 7.80 0.49 -20.01
CA GLN A 120 8.62 -0.42 -19.20
C GLN A 120 10.11 -0.38 -19.57
N LYS A 121 10.52 0.36 -20.60
CA LYS A 121 11.93 0.65 -20.90
C LYS A 121 12.40 1.98 -20.29
N CYS A 122 11.48 2.84 -19.86
CA CYS A 122 11.77 4.12 -19.24
C CYS A 122 12.12 3.92 -17.76
N ARG A 123 13.30 4.38 -17.34
CA ARG A 123 13.74 4.31 -15.95
C ARG A 123 13.29 5.54 -15.18
N LEU A 124 12.82 5.35 -13.95
CA LEU A 124 12.41 6.46 -13.09
C LEU A 124 13.62 7.22 -12.56
N VAL A 125 13.44 8.52 -12.31
CA VAL A 125 14.46 9.45 -11.84
C VAL A 125 14.04 10.05 -10.50
N ILE A 126 14.98 10.12 -9.55
CA ILE A 126 14.76 10.78 -8.27
C ILE A 126 14.87 12.30 -8.46
N GLU A 127 13.78 13.01 -8.18
CA GLU A 127 13.73 14.46 -8.29
C GLU A 127 14.74 15.14 -7.33
N GLY A 128 15.25 16.30 -7.73
CA GLY A 128 16.26 17.06 -6.98
C GLY A 128 17.69 16.53 -7.13
N THR A 129 17.87 15.22 -7.32
CA THR A 129 19.20 14.62 -7.56
C THR A 129 19.45 14.26 -9.02
N GLY A 130 18.39 13.98 -9.79
CA GLY A 130 18.50 13.48 -11.15
C GLY A 130 19.02 12.04 -11.23
N ALA A 131 19.14 11.33 -10.09
CA ALA A 131 19.65 9.96 -10.06
C ALA A 131 18.67 9.01 -10.77
N VAL A 132 19.18 8.26 -11.75
CA VAL A 132 18.41 7.24 -12.45
C VAL A 132 18.31 5.99 -11.58
N THR A 133 17.10 5.47 -11.40
CA THR A 133 16.82 4.27 -10.62
C THR A 133 16.78 3.02 -11.51
N ASN A 134 16.71 1.85 -10.89
CA ASN A 134 16.43 0.60 -11.59
C ASN A 134 14.92 0.34 -11.76
N GLU A 135 14.05 1.19 -11.25
CA GLU A 135 12.60 1.04 -11.41
C GLU A 135 12.14 1.58 -12.76
N THR A 136 11.09 0.97 -13.30
CA THR A 136 10.42 1.40 -14.53
C THR A 136 9.07 2.02 -14.21
N VAL A 137 8.42 2.61 -15.20
CA VAL A 137 7.02 3.05 -15.05
C VAL A 137 6.16 1.85 -14.66
N SER A 138 5.50 1.93 -13.49
CA SER A 138 4.65 0.86 -12.96
C SER A 138 3.25 0.91 -13.56
N THR A 139 2.59 -0.24 -13.64
CA THR A 139 1.16 -0.35 -13.89
C THR A 139 0.35 -0.08 -12.62
N LEU A 140 -0.92 0.30 -12.77
CA LEU A 140 -1.84 0.39 -11.63
C LEU A 140 -1.98 -0.97 -10.91
N ARG A 141 -1.94 -2.08 -11.65
CA ARG A 141 -2.01 -3.42 -11.07
C ARG A 141 -0.83 -3.72 -10.15
N GLU A 142 0.38 -3.35 -10.55
CA GLU A 142 1.58 -3.54 -9.72
C GLU A 142 1.51 -2.73 -8.43
N MET A 143 1.05 -1.47 -8.49
CA MET A 143 0.82 -0.66 -7.30
C MET A 143 -0.19 -1.30 -6.35
N LEU A 144 -1.39 -1.66 -6.85
CA LEU A 144 -2.44 -2.29 -6.05
C LEU A 144 -1.99 -3.60 -5.40
N LEU A 145 -1.17 -4.40 -6.10
CA LEU A 145 -0.63 -5.65 -5.55
C LEU A 145 0.44 -5.39 -4.48
N THR A 146 1.23 -4.34 -4.63
CA THR A 146 2.30 -3.97 -3.68
C THR A 146 1.73 -3.44 -2.37
N THR A 147 0.59 -2.72 -2.43
CA THR A 147 -0.09 -2.15 -1.26
C THR A 147 -1.09 -3.09 -0.59
N ARG A 148 -1.55 -4.14 -1.28
CA ARG A 148 -2.55 -5.10 -0.79
C ARG A 148 -2.23 -5.57 0.63
N ASP A 149 -3.24 -5.47 1.51
CA ASP A 149 -3.20 -5.86 2.93
C ASP A 149 -2.24 -5.03 3.82
N ARG A 150 -1.54 -4.04 3.26
CA ARG A 150 -0.46 -3.33 3.95
C ARG A 150 -0.74 -1.85 4.18
N ILE A 151 -1.36 -1.17 3.23
CA ILE A 151 -1.62 0.28 3.27
C ILE A 151 -2.83 0.60 2.37
N LEU A 152 -3.53 1.70 2.61
CA LEU A 152 -4.54 2.19 1.67
C LEU A 152 -3.87 2.89 0.48
N ILE A 153 -4.52 2.83 -0.68
CA ILE A 153 -4.08 3.43 -1.95
C ILE A 153 -5.27 3.98 -2.72
#